data_AF-A0AAU2BZN0-F1
#
_entry.id   AF-A0AAU2BZN0-F1
#
_cell.length_a   1.000
_cell.length_b   1.000
_cell.length_c   1.000
_cell.angle_alpha   90.00
_cell.angle_beta   90.00
_cell.angle_gamma   90.00
#
_symmetry.space_group_name_H-M   'P 1'
#
loop_
_entity.id
_entity.type
_entity.pdbx_description
1 polymer ?
#
loop_
_entity_poly.entity_id
_entity_poly.type
_entity_poly.pdbx_seq_one_letter_code
_entity_poly.pdbx_strand_id
1 'polypeptide(L)' 'MSGTERISLLVGDGTVPSGAEVEVPIVDDLAVFTGDFVLDIDRAWDLVHDFTQTWATGSLGEWREL' A
#
# COMPACT_ATOMS: atom_id res chain seq x y z
N MET A 1 -12.87 -14.67 -20.79
CA MET A 1 -11.59 -15.03 -20.14
C MET A 1 -11.70 -14.59 -18.69
N SER A 2 -11.85 -15.52 -17.75
CA SER A 2 -11.78 -15.18 -16.33
C SER A 2 -10.30 -15.03 -15.98
N GLY A 3 -9.78 -13.81 -16.04
CA GLY A 3 -8.44 -13.54 -15.51
C GLY A 3 -8.49 -13.71 -14.00
N THR A 4 -7.54 -14.45 -13.43
CA THR A 4 -7.39 -14.52 -11.97
C THR A 4 -7.17 -13.10 -11.45
N GLU A 5 -7.98 -12.70 -10.49
CA GLU A 5 -7.80 -11.44 -9.77
C GLU A 5 -6.43 -11.49 -9.09
N ARG A 6 -5.58 -10.50 -9.37
CA ARG A 6 -4.25 -10.39 -8.78
C ARG A 6 -4.27 -9.25 -7.78
N ILE A 7 -3.83 -9.56 -6.57
CA ILE A 7 -3.73 -8.59 -5.49
C ILE A 7 -2.25 -8.20 -5.38
N SER A 8 -1.98 -6.90 -5.24
CA SER A 8 -0.64 -6.40 -5.03
C SER A 8 -0.65 -5.35 -3.94
N LEU A 9 0.41 -5.33 -3.13
CA LEU A 9 0.64 -4.31 -2.12
C LEU A 9 1.75 -3.36 -2.60
N LEU A 10 1.59 -2.08 -2.28
CA LEU A 10 2.63 -1.09 -2.52
C LEU A 10 3.70 -1.22 -1.42
N VAL A 11 4.96 -1.21 -1.82
CA VAL A 11 6.09 -1.25 -0.88
C VAL A 11 6.10 0.03 -0.03
N GLY A 12 6.36 -0.15 1.27
CA GLY A 12 6.38 0.90 2.27
C GLY A 12 7.46 1.96 2.01
N ASP A 13 7.33 3.11 2.68
CA ASP A 13 8.18 4.29 2.48
C ASP A 13 9.43 4.30 3.38
N GLY A 14 9.62 3.23 4.18
CA GLY A 14 10.76 3.07 5.07
C GLY A 14 10.67 3.87 6.37
N THR A 15 9.54 4.50 6.66
CA THR A 15 9.29 5.18 7.94
C THR A 15 9.19 4.19 9.11
N VAL A 16 8.70 2.98 8.83
CA VAL A 16 8.64 1.85 9.76
C VAL A 16 9.74 0.83 9.39
N PRO A 17 10.49 0.29 10.37
CA PRO A 17 11.45 -0.77 10.09
C PRO A 17 10.83 -2.00 9.42
N SER A 18 11.53 -2.58 8.45
CA SER A 18 11.15 -3.84 7.82
C SER A 18 10.93 -4.94 8.88
N GLY A 19 9.88 -5.75 8.70
CA GLY A 19 9.49 -6.80 9.64
C GLY A 19 8.84 -6.33 10.95
N ALA A 20 8.81 -5.03 11.26
CA ALA A 20 8.03 -4.53 12.40
C ALA A 20 6.54 -4.60 12.08
N GLU A 21 5.75 -5.13 13.00
CA GLU A 21 4.29 -5.26 12.84
C GLU A 21 3.58 -3.95 13.19
N VAL A 22 2.60 -3.60 12.37
CA VAL A 22 1.75 -2.40 12.53
C VAL A 22 0.30 -2.81 12.32
N GLU A 23 -0.56 -2.44 13.28
CA GLU A 23 -2.00 -2.57 13.14
C GLU A 23 -2.55 -1.40 12.30
N VAL A 24 -3.11 -1.72 11.14
CA VAL A 24 -3.72 -0.75 10.23
C VAL A 24 -5.24 -0.89 10.33
N PRO A 25 -5.96 0.19 10.70
CA PRO A 25 -7.42 0.19 10.69
C PRO A 25 -7.97 0.07 9.26
N ILE A 26 -8.84 -0.92 9.05
CA ILE A 26 -9.60 -1.12 7.81
C ILE A 26 -11.08 -1.11 8.15
N VAL A 27 -11.72 0.05 8.03
CA VAL A 27 -13.15 0.29 8.28
C VAL A 27 -13.61 -0.20 9.67
N ASP A 28 -13.97 -1.46 9.79
CA ASP A 28 -14.48 -2.16 10.98
C ASP A 28 -13.55 -3.26 11.50
N ASP A 29 -12.37 -3.42 10.89
CA ASP A 29 -11.34 -4.39 11.26
C ASP A 29 -9.97 -3.74 11.50
N LEU A 30 -9.06 -4.48 12.12
CA LEU A 30 -7.64 -4.16 12.27
C LEU A 30 -6.82 -5.25 11.60
N ALA A 31 -6.10 -4.87 10.55
CA ALA A 31 -5.21 -5.79 9.84
C ALA A 31 -3.76 -5.51 10.21
N VAL A 32 -2.99 -6.57 10.46
CA VAL A 32 -1.55 -6.45 10.76
C VAL A 32 -0.75 -6.51 9.47
N PHE A 33 0.08 -5.49 9.24
CA PHE A 33 1.06 -5.44 8.16
C PHE A 33 2.46 -5.28 8.72
N THR A 34 3.47 -5.69 7.96
CA THR A 34 4.86 -5.35 8.28
C THR A 34 5.22 -3.97 7.72
N GLY A 35 6.26 -3.34 8.28
CA GLY A 35 6.84 -2.10 7.77
C GLY A 35 7.28 -2.15 6.30
N ASP A 36 7.33 -3.34 5.70
CA ASP A 36 7.57 -3.54 4.27
C ASP A 36 6.45 -2.99 3.37
N PHE A 37 5.25 -2.75 3.91
CA PHE A 37 4.05 -2.32 3.16
C PHE A 37 3.29 -1.16 3.81
N VAL A 38 3.78 -0.64 4.92
CA VAL A 38 3.14 0.47 5.64
C VAL A 38 3.72 1.80 5.15
N LEU A 39 2.84 2.79 5.02
CA LEU A 39 3.18 4.16 4.65
C LEU A 39 2.84 5.10 5.79
N ASP A 40 3.58 6.20 5.85
CA ASP A 40 3.13 7.38 6.57
C ASP A 40 1.81 7.90 5.98
N ILE A 41 0.97 8.48 6.85
CA ILE A 41 -0.38 8.90 6.48
C ILE A 41 -0.38 10.04 5.45
N ASP A 42 0.54 10.99 5.55
CA ASP A 42 0.63 12.09 4.59
C ASP A 42 1.09 11.55 3.24
N ARG A 43 2.07 10.62 3.26
CA ARG A 43 2.54 9.94 2.05
C ARG A 43 1.44 9.13 1.38
N ALA A 44 0.63 8.40 2.15
CA ALA A 44 -0.49 7.63 1.63
C ALA A 44 -1.53 8.53 0.94
N TRP A 45 -1.85 9.69 1.53
CA TRP A 45 -2.78 10.65 0.94
C TRP A 45 -2.27 11.26 -0.36
N ASP A 46 -0.99 11.63 -0.41
CA ASP A 46 -0.36 12.14 -1.64
C ASP A 46 -0.48 11.13 -2.79
N LEU A 47 -0.25 9.84 -2.51
CA LEU A 47 -0.35 8.78 -3.51
C LEU A 47 -1.78 8.56 -4.00
N VAL A 48 -2.78 8.61 -3.11
CA VAL A 48 -4.19 8.54 -3.50
C VAL A 48 -4.55 9.72 -4.39
N HIS A 49 -4.13 10.93 -4.01
CA HIS A 49 -4.36 12.12 -4.81
C HIS A 49 -3.71 12.01 -6.20
N ASP A 50 -2.44 11.64 -6.27
CA ASP A 50 -1.72 11.46 -7.54
C ASP A 50 -2.36 10.39 -8.42
N PHE A 51 -2.81 9.27 -7.84
CA PHE A 51 -3.51 8.23 -8.57
C PHE A 51 -4.83 8.74 -9.16
N THR A 52 -5.63 9.48 -8.40
CA THR A 52 -6.92 10.00 -8.88
C THR A 52 -6.78 10.99 -10.05
N GLN A 53 -5.61 11.64 -10.17
CA GLN A 53 -5.31 12.56 -11.26
C GLN A 53 -4.75 11.85 -12.50
N THR A 54 -3.84 10.90 -12.28
CA THR A 54 -3.04 10.30 -13.37
C THR A 54 -3.59 8.96 -13.86
N TRP A 55 -4.36 8.26 -13.02
CA TRP A 55 -4.78 6.87 -13.22
C TRP A 55 -3.63 5.90 -13.48
N ALA A 56 -2.40 6.27 -13.11
CA ALA A 56 -1.19 5.50 -13.37
C ALA A 56 -0.65 4.88 -12.09
N THR A 57 -0.83 3.56 -11.93
CA THR A 57 -0.35 2.83 -10.75
C THR A 57 1.17 2.65 -10.75
N GLY A 58 1.79 2.56 -11.93
CA GLY A 58 3.23 2.30 -12.06
C GLY A 58 4.13 3.46 -11.60
N SER A 59 3.61 4.68 -11.50
CA SER A 59 4.34 5.84 -10.99
C SER A 59 4.26 6.03 -9.48
N LEU A 60 3.42 5.24 -8.79
CA LEU A 60 3.20 5.37 -7.35
C LEU A 60 4.31 4.73 -6.51
N GLY A 61 5.04 3.77 -7.08
CA GLY A 61 6.15 3.08 -6.43
C GLY A 61 6.28 1.62 -6.87
N GLU A 62 7.02 0.85 -6.07
CA GLU A 62 7.20 -0.59 -6.30
C GLU A 62 6.00 -1.38 -5.76
N TRP A 63 5.43 -2.25 -6.58
CA TRP A 63 4.32 -3.12 -6.21
C TRP A 63 4.79 -4.57 -6.08
N ARG A 64 4.30 -5.27 -5.06
CA ARG A 64 4.56 -6.69 -4.83
C ARG A 64 3.26 -7.49 -4.90
N GLU A 65 3.21 -8.46 -5.81
CA GLU A 65 2.09 -9.40 -5.94
C GLU A 65 2.06 -10.36 -4.74
N LEU A 66 0.85 -10.69 -4.26
CA LEU A 66 0.59 -11.63 -3.16
C LEU A 66 0.41 -13.06 -3.65
#